data_AF-V9EZ27-F1
#
_entry.id   AF-V9EZ27-F1
#
_cell.length_a   1.000
_cell.length_b   1.000
_cell.length_c   1.000
_cell.angle_alpha   90.00
_cell.angle_beta   90.00
_cell.angle_gamma   90.00
#
_symmetry.space_group_name_H-M   'P 1'
#
loop_
_entity.id
_entity.type
_entity.pdbx_description
1 polymer ?
#
loop_
_entity_poly.entity_id
_entity_poly.type
_entity_poly.pdbx_seq_one_letter_code
_entity_poly.pdbx_strand_id
1 'polypeptide(L)' 'MTSQYKRELTRFMSFKDGVMYSNDRVFTTAELLQVTPDHLCRWMHKQAYGDPEPAEDMKPVHRQVL' A
#
# COMPACT_ATOMS: atom_id res chain seq x y z
N MET A 1 13.91 -13.79 2.14
CA MET A 1 12.56 -13.16 2.08
C MET A 1 11.55 -14.25 1.77
N THR A 2 10.43 -14.30 2.51
CA THR A 2 9.36 -15.26 2.24
C THR A 2 8.64 -14.91 0.93
N SER A 3 8.06 -15.90 0.24
CA SER A 3 7.31 -15.68 -1.01
C SER A 3 6.15 -14.68 -0.83
N GLN A 4 5.54 -14.67 0.35
CA GLN A 4 4.49 -13.73 0.72
C GLN A 4 4.98 -12.28 0.75
N TYR A 5 6.13 -12.01 1.39
CA TYR A 5 6.69 -10.66 1.43
C TYR A 5 6.96 -10.13 0.02
N LYS A 6 7.57 -10.94 -0.86
CA LYS A 6 7.84 -10.54 -2.25
C LYS A 6 6.54 -10.19 -3.01
N ARG A 7 5.48 -10.98 -2.81
CA ARG A 7 4.18 -10.75 -3.45
C ARG A 7 3.54 -9.45 -2.98
N GLU A 8 3.52 -9.20 -1.67
CA GLU A 8 2.94 -7.97 -1.13
C GLU A 8 3.76 -6.74 -1.52
N LEU A 9 5.10 -6.84 -1.52
CA LEU A 9 5.97 -5.78 -2.04
C LEU A 9 5.70 -5.48 -3.52
N THR A 10 5.48 -6.50 -4.35
CA THR A 10 5.17 -6.32 -5.78
C THR A 10 3.82 -5.61 -5.97
N ARG A 11 2.81 -5.96 -5.18
CA ARG A 11 1.50 -5.29 -5.18
C ARG A 11 1.61 -3.84 -4.75
N PHE A 12 2.37 -3.57 -3.69
CA PHE A 12 2.63 -2.21 -3.22
C PHE A 12 3.27 -1.34 -4.29
N MET A 13 4.38 -1.82 -4.87
CA MET A 13 5.12 -1.06 -5.86
C MET A 13 4.27 -0.83 -7.11
N SER A 14 3.43 -1.81 -7.49
CA SER A 14 2.47 -1.65 -8.57
C SER A 14 1.45 -0.53 -8.28
N PHE A 15 0.95 -0.45 -7.04
CA PHE A 15 0.07 0.63 -6.60
C PHE A 15 0.79 1.99 -6.62
N LYS A 16 2.01 2.06 -6.07
CA LYS A 16 2.82 3.30 -5.99
C LYS A 16 3.11 3.87 -7.37
N ASP A 17 3.52 3.01 -8.30
CA ASP A 17 3.99 3.41 -9.64
C ASP A 17 2.89 3.44 -10.69
N GLY A 18 1.68 2.97 -10.37
CA GLY A 18 0.56 2.92 -11.30
C GLY A 18 0.78 1.94 -12.47
N VAL A 19 1.66 0.95 -12.29
CA VAL A 19 2.01 -0.06 -13.32
C VAL A 19 1.83 -1.46 -12.78
N MET A 20 1.61 -2.45 -13.65
CA MET A 20 1.59 -3.85 -13.24
C MET A 20 2.99 -4.47 -13.39
N TYR A 21 3.61 -4.83 -12.27
CA TYR A 21 4.86 -5.59 -12.27
C TYR A 21 4.61 -7.11 -12.37
N SER A 22 5.56 -7.82 -12.99
CA SER A 22 5.61 -9.29 -12.91
C SER A 22 5.91 -9.75 -11.48
N ASN A 23 5.36 -10.90 -11.08
CA ASN A 23 5.66 -11.54 -9.79
C ASN A 23 7.15 -11.89 -9.61
N ASP A 24 7.89 -12.01 -10.72
CA ASP A 24 9.32 -12.28 -10.68
C ASP A 24 10.18 -11.04 -10.48
N ARG A 25 9.58 -9.84 -10.54
CA ARG A 25 10.28 -8.56 -10.40
C ARG A 25 11.13 -8.54 -9.13
N VAL A 26 12.35 -8.03 -9.30
CA VAL A 26 13.27 -7.70 -8.21
C VAL A 26 13.47 -6.19 -8.24
N PHE A 27 13.17 -5.52 -7.13
CA PHE A 27 13.36 -4.09 -6.98
C PHE A 27 14.78 -3.80 -6.50
N THR A 28 15.42 -2.82 -7.11
CA THR A 28 16.70 -2.28 -6.69
C THR A 28 16.56 -1.48 -5.40
N THR A 29 17.64 -1.35 -4.64
CA THR A 29 17.66 -0.49 -3.45
C THR A 29 17.26 0.95 -3.77
N ALA A 30 17.66 1.48 -4.92
CA ALA A 30 17.31 2.83 -5.34
C ALA A 30 15.80 3.01 -5.55
N GLU A 31 15.11 2.04 -6.17
CA GLU A 31 13.64 2.06 -6.31
C GLU A 31 12.94 1.96 -4.95
N LEU A 32 13.45 1.12 -4.05
CA LEU A 32 12.89 0.96 -2.70
C LEU A 32 13.04 2.22 -1.85
N LEU A 33 14.13 2.98 -2.03
CA LEU A 33 14.36 4.24 -1.32
C LEU A 33 13.44 5.38 -1.77
N GLN A 34 12.73 5.24 -2.89
CA GLN A 34 11.72 6.21 -3.32
C GLN A 34 10.37 6.03 -2.61
N VAL A 35 10.24 5.00 -1.77
CA VAL A 35 9.04 4.79 -0.95
C VAL A 35 8.98 5.85 0.14
N THR A 36 7.87 6.57 0.22
CA THR A 36 7.59 7.56 1.26
C THR A 36 6.52 7.02 2.23
N PRO A 37 6.41 7.60 3.44
CA PRO A 37 5.31 7.27 4.34
C PRO A 37 3.93 7.49 3.73
N ASP A 38 3.75 8.52 2.90
CA ASP A 38 2.48 8.79 2.21
C ASP A 38 2.04 7.64 1.30
N HIS A 39 2.97 7.07 0.52
CA HIS A 39 2.69 5.90 -0.31
C HIS A 39 2.16 4.71 0.51
N LEU A 40 2.75 4.49 1.70
CA LEU A 40 2.32 3.42 2.60
C LEU A 40 0.93 3.70 3.17
N CYS A 41 0.68 4.92 3.66
CA CYS A 41 -0.62 5.32 4.19
C CYS A 41 -1.74 5.14 3.15
N ARG A 42 -1.53 5.67 1.94
CA ARG A 42 -2.50 5.56 0.84
C ARG A 42 -2.71 4.11 0.41
N TRP A 43 -1.66 3.30 0.39
CA TRP A 43 -1.80 1.87 0.11
C TRP A 43 -2.62 1.16 1.18
N MET A 44 -2.33 1.39 2.46
CA MET A 44 -3.08 0.81 3.57
C MET A 44 -4.55 1.26 3.57
N HIS A 45 -4.82 2.52 3.27
CA HIS A 45 -6.18 3.01 3.08
C HIS A 45 -6.89 2.31 1.93
N LYS A 46 -6.23 2.14 0.78
CA LYS A 46 -6.79 1.38 -0.35
C LYS A 46 -7.14 -0.06 0.06
N GLN A 47 -6.32 -0.71 0.89
CA GLN A 47 -6.61 -2.07 1.37
C GLN A 47 -7.77 -2.11 2.38
N ALA A 48 -7.85 -1.13 3.28
CA ALA A 48 -8.85 -1.13 4.35
C ALA A 48 -10.22 -0.61 3.89
N TYR A 49 -10.24 0.45 3.07
CA TYR A 49 -11.43 1.23 2.73
C TYR A 49 -11.79 1.15 1.25
N GLY A 50 -10.94 0.55 0.41
CA GLY A 50 -11.13 0.54 -1.04
C GLY A 50 -10.75 1.85 -1.73
N ASP A 51 -10.36 2.89 -0.98
CA ASP A 51 -9.98 4.21 -1.46
C ASP A 51 -8.62 4.64 -0.85
N PRO A 52 -7.64 5.13 -1.64
CA PRO A 52 -6.37 5.62 -1.08
C PRO A 52 -6.50 6.93 -0.28
N GLU A 53 -7.55 7.71 -0.52
CA GLU A 53 -7.89 8.98 0.13
C GLU A 53 -9.34 8.90 0.67
N PRO A 54 -9.58 8.00 1.64
CA PRO A 54 -10.91 7.76 2.15
C PRO A 54 -11.43 9.03 2.84
N ALA A 55 -12.70 9.37 2.57
CA ALA A 55 -13.38 10.41 3.32
C ALA A 55 -13.51 10.01 4.81
N GLU A 56 -13.66 11.00 5.68
CA GLU A 56 -13.71 10.77 7.14
C GLU A 56 -14.85 9.83 7.56
N ASP A 57 -15.96 9.82 6.83
CA ASP A 57 -17.11 8.95 7.06
C ASP A 57 -16.88 7.51 6.61
N MET A 58 -15.91 7.25 5.73
CA MET A 58 -15.49 5.90 5.33
C MET A 58 -14.59 5.25 6.39
N LYS A 59 -13.93 6.05 7.23
CA LYS A 59 -13.14 5.55 8.34
C LYS A 59 -14.11 5.08 9.45
N PRO A 60 -13.90 3.91 10.05
CA PRO A 60 -14.78 3.42 11.11
C PRO A 60 -14.77 4.43 12.24
N VAL A 61 -15.92 5.08 12.43
CA VAL A 61 -16.14 5.99 13.55
C VAL A 61 -15.92 5.15 14.80
N HIS A 62 -14.87 5.44 15.56
CA HIS A 62 -14.76 4.92 16.92
C HIS A 62 -16.01 5.43 17.63
N ARG A 63 -16.99 4.55 17.83
CA ARG A 63 -18.05 4.78 18.79
C ARG A 63 -17.33 4.89 20.13
N GLN A 64 -16.99 6.11 20.54
CA GLN A 64 -16.61 6.39 21.91
C GLN A 64 -17.82 6.00 22.74
N VAL A 65 -17.77 4.79 23.29
CA VAL A 65 -18.72 4.36 24.30
C VAL A 65 -18.39 5.24 25.51
N LEU A 66 -19.26 6.23 25.73
CA LEU A 66 -19.33 6.99 26.98
C LEU A 66 -19.68 6.05 28.13
#